data_AF-A0A928UT03-F1
#
_entry.id   AF-A0A928UT03-F1
#
_cell.length_a   1.000
_cell.length_b   1.000
_cell.length_c   1.000
_cell.angle_alpha   90.00
_cell.angle_beta   90.00
_cell.angle_gamma   90.00
#
_symmetry.space_group_name_H-M   'P 1'
#
loop_
_entity.id
_entity.type
_entity.pdbx_description
1 polymer ?
#
loop_
_entity_poly.entity_id
_entity_poly.type
_entity_poly.pdbx_seq_one_letter_code
_entity_poly.pdbx_strand_id
1 'polypeptide(L)'
;SVWCYPVIDETIDVAVLESDVRIDTYRASGAGGQHVNTTDSAVRITHIETGIVVQCQNQRSQHKNKATAWSMLRARLYEVELQKREEESQSAQSAKTEIGWGHQIRSYVLQPYQMVKDLRTNVESPSPDDVLDGALDPFIDAALAQRIGSRD
;
A
#
# COMPACT_ATOMS: atom_id res chain seq x y z
N SER A 1 16.62 -8.97 11.73
CA SER A 1 15.21 -8.66 12.02
C SER A 1 14.33 -9.70 11.34
N VAL A 2 13.08 -9.86 11.78
CA VAL A 2 12.11 -10.79 11.18
C VAL A 2 10.88 -9.98 10.75
N TRP A 3 10.34 -10.29 9.58
CA TRP A 3 9.17 -9.61 9.00
C TRP A 3 8.09 -10.64 8.69
N CYS A 4 6.85 -10.28 8.99
CA CYS A 4 5.67 -11.06 8.64
C CYS A 4 4.63 -10.07 8.10
N TYR A 5 4.10 -10.38 6.92
CA TYR A 5 3.06 -9.62 6.27
C TYR A 5 1.92 -10.60 5.93
N PRO A 6 0.65 -10.22 6.15
CA PRO A 6 -0.44 -11.00 5.61
C PRO A 6 -0.37 -11.00 4.09
N VAL A 7 -0.73 -12.13 3.47
CA VAL A 7 -0.99 -12.16 2.03
C VAL A 7 -2.32 -11.43 1.81
N ILE A 8 -2.27 -10.33 1.07
CA ILE A 8 -3.44 -9.53 0.68
C ILE A 8 -3.60 -9.71 -0.83
N ASP A 9 -4.85 -9.71 -1.30
CA ASP A 9 -5.12 -9.69 -2.73
C ASP A 9 -4.53 -8.42 -3.37
N GLU A 10 -3.70 -8.60 -4.39
CA GLU A 10 -3.02 -7.51 -5.08
C GLU A 10 -3.92 -6.84 -6.14
N THR A 11 -5.12 -7.38 -6.39
CA THR A 11 -6.05 -6.77 -7.34
C THR A 11 -6.70 -5.51 -6.75
N ILE A 12 -6.22 -4.35 -7.21
CA ILE A 12 -6.88 -3.05 -6.99
C ILE A 12 -7.81 -2.79 -8.17
N ASP A 13 -9.08 -3.15 -8.04
CA ASP A 13 -10.10 -2.75 -9.02
C ASP A 13 -10.59 -1.34 -8.72
N VAL A 14 -10.06 -0.36 -9.46
CA VAL A 14 -10.49 1.04 -9.36
C VAL A 14 -11.72 1.23 -10.24
N ALA A 15 -12.89 0.89 -9.71
CA ALA A 15 -14.17 1.19 -10.34
C ALA A 15 -14.47 2.69 -10.21
N VAL A 16 -14.38 3.43 -11.32
CA VAL A 16 -14.73 4.87 -11.36
C VAL A 16 -16.09 5.02 -12.02
N LEU A 17 -17.06 5.57 -11.29
CA LEU A 17 -18.39 5.88 -11.84
C LEU A 17 -18.35 7.20 -12.61
N GLU A 18 -19.21 7.33 -13.61
CA GLU A 18 -19.35 8.59 -14.35
C GLU A 18 -19.90 9.73 -13.47
N SER A 19 -20.59 9.42 -12.37
CA SER A 19 -21.08 10.41 -11.39
C SER A 19 -19.97 11.12 -10.63
N ASP A 20 -18.83 10.47 -10.48
CA ASP A 20 -17.75 10.92 -9.59
C ASP A 20 -16.73 11.80 -10.33
N VAL A 21 -16.99 12.03 -11.62
CA VAL A 21 -16.13 12.80 -12.51
C VAL A 21 -16.87 13.94 -13.19
N ARG A 22 -16.20 15.08 -13.31
CA ARG A 22 -16.61 16.16 -14.20
C ARG A 22 -15.87 16.02 -15.53
N ILE A 23 -16.61 15.98 -16.64
CA ILE A 23 -16.05 15.87 -17.99
C ILE A 23 -16.27 17.20 -18.72
N ASP A 24 -15.17 17.88 -19.03
CA ASP A 24 -15.16 19.14 -19.77
C ASP A 24 -14.62 18.88 -21.19
N THR A 25 -15.37 19.28 -22.22
CA THR A 25 -14.93 19.22 -23.63
C THR A 25 -14.61 20.63 -24.12
N TYR A 26 -13.46 20.80 -24.78
CA TYR A 26 -13.00 22.11 -25.24
C TYR A 26 -12.13 21.99 -26.51
N ARG A 27 -11.75 23.13 -27.09
CA ARG A 27 -10.87 23.16 -28.27
C ARG A 27 -9.46 22.74 -27.90
N ALA A 28 -8.88 21.87 -28.73
CA ALA A 28 -7.49 21.48 -28.58
C ALA A 28 -6.59 22.71 -28.72
N SER A 29 -5.54 22.77 -27.90
CA SER A 29 -4.54 23.84 -27.94
C SER A 29 -3.39 23.46 -28.86
N GLY A 30 -2.90 24.41 -29.66
CA GLY A 30 -1.70 24.25 -30.50
C GLY A 30 -1.81 24.87 -31.89
N ALA A 31 -0.67 24.95 -32.59
CA ALA A 31 -0.60 25.41 -33.98
C ALA A 31 -1.16 24.33 -34.92
N GLY A 32 -2.48 24.17 -34.92
CA GLY A 32 -3.18 23.19 -35.74
C GLY A 32 -3.86 23.79 -36.98
N GLY A 33 -4.25 22.90 -37.91
CA GLY A 33 -5.06 23.27 -39.07
C GLY A 33 -6.52 23.60 -38.71
N GLN A 34 -7.37 23.80 -39.72
CA GLN A 34 -8.78 24.17 -39.56
C GLN A 34 -9.53 23.34 -38.49
N HIS A 35 -9.29 22.02 -38.47
CA HIS A 35 -9.92 21.11 -37.51
C HIS A 35 -9.62 21.44 -36.04
N VAL A 36 -8.46 22.01 -35.71
CA VAL A 36 -8.11 22.40 -34.33
C VAL A 36 -8.82 23.70 -33.93
N ASN A 37 -9.05 24.59 -34.90
CA ASN A 37 -9.66 25.89 -34.66
C ASN A 37 -11.19 25.85 -34.58
N THR A 38 -11.82 24.87 -35.24
CA THR A 38 -13.28 24.80 -35.38
C THR A 38 -13.94 23.71 -34.55
N THR A 39 -13.22 22.66 -34.15
CA THR A 39 -13.81 21.46 -33.52
C THR A 39 -13.32 21.25 -32.08
N ASP A 40 -14.28 21.11 -31.16
CA ASP A 40 -14.04 20.82 -29.76
C ASP A 40 -13.72 19.34 -29.58
N SER A 41 -12.43 19.01 -29.67
CA SER A 41 -11.94 17.62 -29.64
C SER A 41 -11.16 17.27 -28.36
N ALA A 42 -10.68 18.25 -27.60
CA ALA A 42 -9.97 18.01 -26.35
C ALA A 42 -10.94 17.68 -25.21
N VAL A 43 -10.55 16.74 -24.37
CA VAL A 43 -11.35 16.29 -23.22
C VAL A 43 -10.51 16.39 -21.96
N ARG A 44 -11.09 16.97 -20.91
CA ARG A 44 -10.56 16.98 -19.55
C ARG A 44 -11.54 16.25 -18.65
N ILE A 45 -11.01 15.38 -17.79
CA ILE A 45 -11.77 14.66 -16.78
C ILE A 45 -11.18 15.01 -15.42
N THR A 46 -12.02 15.44 -14.49
CA THR A 46 -11.67 15.77 -13.12
C THR A 46 -12.40 14.81 -12.19
N HIS A 47 -11.67 14.02 -11.41
CA HIS A 47 -12.26 13.23 -10.33
C HIS A 47 -12.55 14.13 -9.14
N ILE A 48 -13.81 14.17 -8.70
CA ILE A 48 -14.30 15.18 -7.77
C ILE A 48 -13.69 14.98 -6.38
N GLU A 49 -13.63 13.74 -5.90
CA GLU A 49 -13.17 13.44 -4.54
C GLU A 49 -11.65 13.60 -4.37
N THR A 50 -10.87 13.12 -5.33
CA THR A 50 -9.40 13.17 -5.25
C THR A 50 -8.81 14.44 -5.84
N GLY A 51 -9.61 15.22 -6.59
CA GLY A 51 -9.14 16.42 -7.30
C GLY A 51 -8.21 16.13 -8.48
N ILE A 52 -7.99 14.86 -8.85
CA ILE A 52 -7.09 14.49 -9.94
C ILE A 52 -7.70 14.93 -11.27
N VAL A 53 -6.91 15.68 -12.04
CA VAL A 53 -7.30 16.16 -13.37
C VAL A 53 -6.43 15.50 -14.42
N VAL A 54 -7.08 14.87 -15.41
CA VAL A 54 -6.42 14.34 -16.61
C VAL A 54 -6.99 15.01 -17.84
N GLN A 55 -6.17 15.19 -18.86
CA GLN A 55 -6.59 15.80 -20.13
C GLN A 55 -5.96 15.09 -21.31
N CYS A 56 -6.72 14.93 -22.39
CA CYS A 56 -6.27 14.31 -23.62
C CYS A 56 -6.75 15.10 -24.84
N GLN A 57 -5.81 15.43 -25.73
CA GLN A 57 -6.07 16.11 -27.01
C GLN A 57 -5.28 15.50 -28.17
N ASN A 58 -4.75 14.29 -28.00
CA ASN A 58 -3.78 13.69 -28.92
C ASN A 58 -4.40 13.29 -30.26
N GLN A 59 -5.71 13.01 -30.29
CA GLN A 59 -6.41 12.57 -31.48
C GLN A 59 -7.42 13.60 -31.96
N ARG A 60 -7.77 13.54 -33.25
CA ARG A 60 -8.80 14.41 -33.84
C ARG A 60 -10.21 14.08 -33.32
N SER A 61 -10.44 12.84 -32.88
CA SER A 61 -11.75 12.38 -32.41
C SER A 61 -11.93 12.59 -30.91
N GLN A 62 -13.00 13.28 -30.54
CA GLN A 62 -13.39 13.50 -29.14
C GLN A 62 -13.65 12.19 -28.39
N HIS A 63 -14.32 11.20 -29.00
CA HIS A 63 -14.59 9.90 -28.38
C HIS A 63 -13.32 9.15 -28.02
N LYS A 64 -12.32 9.17 -28.91
CA LYS A 64 -11.03 8.51 -28.65
C LYS A 64 -10.22 9.25 -27.58
N ASN A 65 -10.28 10.58 -27.55
CA ASN A 65 -9.69 11.38 -26.47
C ASN A 65 -10.38 11.11 -25.13
N LYS A 66 -11.72 10.98 -25.10
CA LYS A 66 -12.50 10.61 -23.89
C LYS A 66 -12.08 9.24 -23.37
N ALA A 67 -12.00 8.23 -24.23
CA ALA A 67 -11.57 6.88 -23.85
C ALA A 67 -10.14 6.85 -23.30
N THR A 68 -9.23 7.62 -23.92
CA THR A 68 -7.84 7.73 -23.48
C THR A 68 -7.74 8.46 -22.13
N ALA A 69 -8.48 9.56 -21.96
CA ALA A 69 -8.53 10.29 -20.69
C ALA A 69 -9.07 9.41 -19.54
N TRP A 70 -10.08 8.57 -19.80
CA TRP A 70 -10.55 7.59 -18.82
C TRP A 70 -9.47 6.57 -18.42
N SER A 71 -8.70 6.07 -19.39
CA SER A 71 -7.58 5.16 -19.10
C SER A 71 -6.50 5.85 -18.28
N MET A 72 -6.18 7.11 -18.57
CA MET A 72 -5.23 7.91 -17.80
C MET A 72 -5.73 8.16 -16.37
N LEU A 73 -7.03 8.44 -16.20
CA LEU A 73 -7.62 8.65 -14.88
C LEU A 73 -7.50 7.39 -14.01
N ARG A 74 -7.87 6.23 -14.56
CA ARG A 74 -7.75 4.94 -13.85
C ARG A 74 -6.30 4.66 -13.45
N ALA A 75 -5.34 4.89 -14.35
CA ALA A 75 -3.93 4.71 -14.03
C ALA A 75 -3.46 5.63 -12.90
N ARG A 76 -3.87 6.91 -12.92
CA ARG A 76 -3.52 7.87 -11.86
C ARG A 76 -4.14 7.53 -10.51
N LEU A 77 -5.40 7.09 -10.49
CA LEU A 77 -6.07 6.66 -9.26
C LEU A 77 -5.43 5.40 -8.69
N TYR A 78 -5.03 4.46 -9.56
CA TYR A 78 -4.28 3.28 -9.16
C TYR A 78 -2.93 3.64 -8.52
N GLU A 79 -2.16 4.54 -9.14
CA GLU A 79 -0.88 5.01 -8.58
C GLU A 79 -1.05 5.63 -7.19
N VAL A 80 -2.08 6.46 -7.00
CA VAL A 80 -2.36 7.09 -5.70
C VAL A 80 -2.72 6.05 -4.64
N GLU A 81 -3.52 5.05 -4.99
CA GLU A 81 -3.91 4.00 -4.05
C GLU A 81 -2.72 3.09 -3.69
N LEU A 82 -1.86 2.79 -4.66
CA LEU A 82 -0.61 2.07 -4.43
C LEU A 82 0.31 2.86 -3.49
N GLN A 83 0.48 4.16 -3.75
CA GLN A 83 1.32 5.03 -2.92
C GLN A 83 0.81 5.11 -1.49
N LYS A 84 -0.51 5.23 -1.28
CA LYS A 84 -1.09 5.21 0.08
C LYS A 84 -0.78 3.91 0.82
N ARG A 85 -0.90 2.76 0.15
CA ARG A 85 -0.56 1.45 0.73
C ARG A 85 0.92 1.35 1.08
N GLU A 86 1.79 1.86 0.21
CA GLU A 86 3.23 1.92 0.46
C GLU A 86 3.56 2.82 1.65
N GLU A 87 2.92 3.98 1.76
CA GLU A 87 3.08 4.93 2.88
C GLU A 87 2.60 4.32 4.21
N GLU A 88 1.46 3.62 4.21
CA GLU A 88 0.97 2.89 5.39
C GLU A 88 1.97 1.82 5.82
N SER A 89 2.46 1.01 4.87
CA SER A 89 3.51 0.01 5.13
C SER A 89 4.79 0.67 5.67
N GLN A 90 5.25 1.74 5.04
CA GLN A 90 6.49 2.43 5.44
C GLN A 90 6.35 3.10 6.80
N SER A 91 5.17 3.61 7.15
CA SER A 91 4.89 4.17 8.49
C SER A 91 5.00 3.08 9.56
N ALA A 92 4.43 1.88 9.31
CA ALA A 92 4.54 0.72 10.19
C ALA A 92 5.98 0.21 10.31
N GLN A 93 6.77 0.33 9.24
CA GLN A 93 8.21 0.01 9.27
C GLN A 93 9.02 1.04 10.05
N SER A 94 8.71 2.33 9.89
CA SER A 94 9.40 3.45 10.56
C SER A 94 9.11 3.51 12.06
N ALA A 95 7.98 2.97 12.50
CA ALA A 95 7.68 2.79 13.92
C ALA A 95 8.63 1.78 14.61
N LYS A 96 9.39 0.99 13.84
CA LYS A 96 10.38 0.08 14.41
C LYS A 96 11.64 0.85 14.80
N THR A 97 12.08 0.61 16.01
CA THR A 97 13.34 1.14 16.54
C THR A 97 14.55 0.56 15.81
N GLU A 98 15.66 1.29 15.86
CA GLU A 98 16.93 0.90 15.25
C GLU A 98 17.36 -0.49 15.73
N ILE A 99 17.97 -1.28 14.84
CA ILE A 99 18.46 -2.62 15.16
C ILE A 99 19.74 -2.48 16.00
N GLY A 100 19.56 -2.18 17.27
CA GLY A 100 20.62 -2.03 18.26
C GLY A 100 20.51 -3.03 19.41
N TRP A 101 21.54 -3.09 20.23
CA TRP A 101 21.56 -3.93 21.44
C TRP A 101 20.43 -3.49 22.39
N GLY A 102 19.61 -4.44 22.85
CA GLY A 102 18.45 -4.18 23.70
C GLY A 102 17.10 -4.15 22.98
N HIS A 103 17.08 -4.15 21.64
CA HIS A 103 15.84 -4.16 20.83
C HIS A 103 15.37 -5.57 20.43
N GLN A 104 16.04 -6.62 20.89
CA GLN A 104 15.63 -8.00 20.67
C GLN A 104 14.37 -8.34 21.49
N ILE A 105 13.45 -9.09 20.89
CA ILE A 105 12.25 -9.59 21.59
C ILE A 105 12.50 -10.93 22.27
N ARG A 106 13.48 -11.71 21.81
CA ARG A 106 13.78 -13.03 22.31
C ARG A 106 15.28 -13.29 22.27
N SER A 107 15.82 -13.80 23.37
CA SER A 107 17.21 -14.22 23.49
C SER A 107 17.29 -15.73 23.30
N TYR A 108 18.25 -16.18 22.49
CA TYR A 108 18.61 -17.58 22.31
C TYR A 108 20.04 -17.76 22.77
N VAL A 109 20.23 -18.40 23.92
CA VAL A 109 21.54 -18.75 24.47
C VAL A 109 21.77 -20.23 24.21
N LEU A 110 22.78 -20.55 23.41
CA LEU A 110 23.12 -21.93 23.05
C LEU A 110 24.26 -22.49 23.91
N GLN A 111 25.13 -21.62 24.43
CA GLN A 111 26.27 -21.98 25.28
C GLN A 111 26.61 -20.80 26.22
N PRO A 112 27.11 -21.04 27.44
CA PRO A 112 27.39 -22.35 28.06
C PRO A 112 26.15 -23.01 28.70
N TYR A 113 25.11 -22.24 29.00
CA TYR A 113 23.80 -22.74 29.39
C TYR A 113 22.82 -22.58 28.23
N GLN A 114 22.00 -23.59 27.99
CA GLN A 114 20.99 -23.58 26.96
C GLN A 114 19.71 -22.95 27.50
N MET A 115 19.25 -21.85 26.89
CA MET A 115 18.02 -21.17 27.28
C MET A 115 17.49 -20.28 26.17
N VAL A 116 16.17 -20.31 25.96
CA VAL A 116 15.44 -19.36 25.14
C VAL A 116 14.52 -18.55 26.03
N LYS A 117 14.57 -17.21 25.95
CA LYS A 117 13.74 -16.32 26.76
C LYS A 117 13.10 -15.24 25.91
N ASP A 118 11.77 -15.16 25.91
CA ASP A 118 11.01 -14.06 25.30
C ASP A 118 10.92 -12.89 26.29
N LEU A 119 11.52 -11.75 25.96
CA LEU A 119 11.63 -10.59 26.83
C LEU A 119 10.32 -9.81 26.96
N ARG A 120 9.31 -10.13 26.14
CA ARG A 120 8.00 -9.48 26.14
C ARG A 120 7.05 -10.13 27.14
N THR A 121 7.08 -11.47 27.16
CA THR A 121 6.16 -12.32 27.94
C THR A 121 6.85 -12.99 29.14
N ASN A 122 8.18 -12.93 29.23
CA ASN A 122 9.01 -13.65 30.19
C ASN A 122 8.89 -15.18 30.13
N VAL A 123 8.31 -15.74 29.06
CA VAL A 123 8.29 -17.19 28.83
C VAL A 123 9.70 -17.68 28.50
N GLU A 124 10.08 -18.80 29.10
CA GLU A 124 11.41 -19.40 28.97
C GLU A 124 11.30 -20.87 28.54
N SER A 125 12.25 -21.33 27.73
CA SER A 125 12.43 -22.75 27.35
C SER A 125 13.88 -23.17 27.60
N PRO A 126 14.12 -24.32 28.25
CA PRO A 126 15.46 -24.85 28.48
C PRO A 126 16.06 -25.56 27.27
N SER A 127 15.27 -25.84 26.23
CA SER A 127 15.70 -26.59 25.03
C SER A 127 15.69 -25.67 23.80
N PRO A 128 16.79 -24.98 23.46
CA PRO A 128 16.88 -24.17 22.25
C PRO A 128 16.70 -24.98 20.96
N ASP A 129 17.17 -26.22 20.93
CA ASP A 129 17.11 -27.08 19.75
C ASP A 129 15.65 -27.32 19.34
N ASP A 130 14.77 -27.69 20.28
CA ASP A 130 13.33 -27.87 20.03
C ASP A 130 12.66 -26.58 19.50
N VAL A 131 13.07 -25.43 20.04
CA VAL A 131 12.50 -24.12 19.63
C VAL A 131 12.97 -23.74 18.23
N LEU A 132 14.22 -24.03 17.89
CA LEU A 132 14.77 -23.83 16.55
C LEU A 132 14.14 -24.79 15.53
N ASP A 133 13.75 -26.00 15.96
CA ASP A 133 13.02 -27.00 15.17
C ASP A 133 11.51 -26.71 15.05
N GLY A 134 11.03 -25.59 15.62
CA GLY A 134 9.69 -25.07 15.37
C GLY A 134 8.72 -25.16 16.55
N ALA A 135 9.16 -25.58 17.74
CA ALA A 135 8.35 -25.54 18.96
C ALA A 135 8.16 -24.10 19.48
N LEU A 136 7.45 -23.28 18.70
CA LEU A 136 7.24 -21.85 18.93
C LEU A 136 5.89 -21.52 19.57
N ASP A 137 4.94 -22.46 19.56
CA ASP A 137 3.57 -22.27 20.03
C ASP A 137 3.49 -21.64 21.44
N PRO A 138 4.26 -22.11 22.45
CA PRO A 138 4.19 -21.52 23.80
C PRO A 138 4.53 -20.03 23.84
N PHE A 139 5.41 -19.56 22.95
CA PHE A 139 5.79 -18.16 22.87
C PHE A 139 4.76 -17.32 22.09
N ILE A 140 4.13 -17.93 21.07
CA ILE A 140 3.09 -17.28 20.26
C ILE A 140 1.84 -17.08 21.11
N ASP A 141 1.38 -18.13 21.79
CA ASP A 141 0.19 -18.11 22.63
C ASP A 141 0.30 -17.09 23.76
N ALA A 142 1.43 -17.07 24.46
CA ALA A 142 1.68 -16.10 25.53
C ALA A 142 1.64 -14.65 25.02
N ALA A 143 2.19 -14.40 23.82
CA ALA A 143 2.19 -13.06 23.22
C ALA A 143 0.80 -12.62 22.76
N LEU A 144 0.01 -13.55 22.20
CA LEU A 144 -1.38 -13.30 21.82
C LEU A 144 -2.25 -13.03 23.05
N ALA A 145 -2.10 -13.82 24.11
CA ALA A 145 -2.82 -13.64 25.37
C ALA A 145 -2.53 -12.28 26.02
N GLN A 146 -1.26 -11.88 26.09
CA GLN A 146 -0.87 -10.57 26.63
C GLN A 146 -1.49 -9.40 25.84
N ARG A 147 -1.54 -9.52 24.50
CA ARG A 147 -2.13 -8.49 23.62
C ARG A 147 -3.64 -8.35 23.78
N ILE A 148 -4.33 -9.44 24.12
CA ILE A 148 -5.78 -9.42 24.40
C ILE A 148 -6.03 -8.76 25.76
N GLY A 149 -5.24 -9.09 26.79
CA GLY A 149 -5.40 -8.54 28.14
C GLY A 149 -5.01 -7.06 28.29
N SER A 150 -4.30 -6.47 27.33
CA SER A 150 -3.91 -5.05 27.34
C SER A 150 -4.93 -4.11 26.67
N ARG A 151 -6.10 -4.62 26.27
CA ARG A 151 -7.10 -3.89 25.47
C ARG A 151 -8.30 -3.37 26.26
N ASP A 152 -8.23 -3.43 27.59
CA ASP A 152 -9.18 -2.85 28.54
C ASP A 152 -8.66 -1.53 29.14
#